data_AF-A0A9P5ECC3-F1
#
_entry.id   AF-A0A9P5ECC3-F1
#
_cell.length_a   1.000
_cell.length_b   1.000
_cell.length_c   1.000
_cell.angle_alpha   90.00
_cell.angle_beta   90.00
_cell.angle_gamma   90.00
#
_symmetry.space_group_name_H-M   'P 1'
#
loop_
_entity.id
_entity.type
_entity.pdbx_description
1 polymer ?
#
loop_
_entity_poly.entity_id
_entity_poly.type
_entity_poly.pdbx_seq_one_letter_code
_entity_poly.pdbx_strand_id
1 'polypeptide(L)'
;MGFSELAIYTLGLACIARSILAFTNPQAEYALNGLKHAATSKDDLISAPIYMLGTWEVSVSILLLAHQMNENRNGVMTLLGLMGLYKAGIVIELWKIGSGTNKVAGNVATAVVLLTWAGLRNQ
;
A
#
# COMPACT_ATOMS: atom_id res chain seq x y z
N MET A 1 1.57 -12.48 -21.72
CA MET A 1 1.27 -11.70 -20.51
C MET A 1 1.35 -10.24 -20.88
N GLY A 2 0.25 -9.51 -20.78
CA GLY A 2 0.20 -8.08 -21.10
C GLY A 2 0.99 -7.24 -20.10
N PHE A 3 1.41 -6.04 -20.49
CA PHE A 3 2.10 -5.11 -19.58
C PHE A 3 1.28 -4.79 -18.32
N SER A 4 -0.04 -4.62 -18.48
CA SER A 4 -0.98 -4.39 -17.38
C SER A 4 -1.03 -5.55 -16.40
N GLU A 5 -1.06 -6.78 -16.90
CA GLU A 5 -1.05 -7.98 -16.08
C GLU A 5 0.26 -8.07 -15.29
N LEU A 6 1.41 -7.92 -15.98
CA LEU A 6 2.72 -7.94 -15.35
C LEU A 6 2.80 -6.89 -14.22
N ALA A 7 2.34 -5.67 -14.50
CA ALA A 7 2.29 -4.59 -13.52
C ALA A 7 1.45 -4.95 -12.28
N ILE A 8 0.27 -5.57 -12.45
CA ILE A 8 -0.57 -6.03 -11.33
C ILE A 8 0.12 -7.12 -10.51
N TYR A 9 0.74 -8.11 -11.16
CA TYR A 9 1.49 -9.15 -10.47
C TYR A 9 2.69 -8.57 -9.70
N THR A 10 3.46 -7.67 -10.31
CA THR A 10 4.57 -6.98 -9.63
C THR A 10 4.08 -6.12 -8.47
N LEU A 11 2.95 -5.44 -8.61
CA LEU A 11 2.35 -4.64 -7.54
C LEU A 11 1.97 -5.53 -6.35
N GLY A 12 1.26 -6.64 -6.60
CA GLY A 12 0.89 -7.59 -5.55
C GLY A 12 2.10 -8.19 -4.84
N LEU A 13 3.11 -8.64 -5.59
CA LEU A 13 4.35 -9.17 -5.00
C LEU A 13 5.14 -8.12 -4.21
N ALA A 14 5.22 -6.88 -4.71
CA ALA A 14 5.92 -5.79 -4.03
C ALA A 14 5.25 -5.44 -2.69
N CYS A 15 3.91 -5.40 -2.66
CA CYS A 15 3.16 -5.15 -1.43
C CYS A 15 3.28 -6.30 -0.41
N ILE A 16 3.35 -7.56 -0.87
CA ILE A 16 3.67 -8.70 0.02
C ILE A 16 5.07 -8.56 0.61
N ALA A 17 6.07 -8.28 -0.23
CA ALA A 17 7.45 -8.11 0.22
C ALA A 17 7.56 -6.98 1.26
N ARG A 18 6.89 -5.86 1.01
CA ARG A 18 6.84 -4.73 1.95
C ARG A 18 6.16 -5.10 3.27
N SER A 19 5.06 -5.83 3.23
CA SER A 19 4.38 -6.32 4.43
C SER A 19 5.30 -7.21 5.28
N ILE A 20 6.07 -8.11 4.65
CA ILE A 20 7.08 -8.92 5.35
C ILE A 20 8.14 -8.04 6.02
N LEU A 21 8.59 -6.96 5.35
CA LEU A 21 9.51 -5.99 5.95
C LEU A 21 8.89 -5.24 7.14
N ALA A 22 7.60 -4.92 7.08
CA ALA A 22 6.88 -4.31 8.20
C ALA A 22 6.86 -5.21 9.45
N PHE A 23 6.74 -6.53 9.27
CA PHE A 23 6.77 -7.48 10.40
C PHE A 23 8.19 -7.76 10.91
N THR A 24 9.19 -7.74 10.04
CA THR A 24 10.58 -8.10 10.41
C THR A 24 11.42 -6.91 10.88
N ASN A 25 11.14 -5.71 10.38
CA ASN A 25 11.82 -4.47 10.72
C ASN A 25 10.86 -3.25 10.73
N PRO A 26 9.95 -3.18 11.72
CA PRO A 26 8.94 -2.13 11.77
C PRO A 26 9.55 -0.72 11.84
N GLN A 27 10.67 -0.55 12.55
CA GLN A 27 11.35 0.75 12.69
C GLN A 27 11.82 1.32 11.35
N ALA A 28 12.36 0.48 10.46
CA ALA A 28 12.73 0.89 9.12
C ALA A 28 11.50 1.32 8.30
N GLU A 29 10.38 0.61 8.42
CA GLU A 29 9.13 0.98 7.75
C GLU A 29 8.50 2.25 8.33
N TYR A 30 8.61 2.53 9.64
CA TYR A 30 8.21 3.82 10.22
C TYR A 30 8.99 4.97 9.56
N ALA A 31 10.32 4.84 9.47
CA ALA A 31 11.18 5.85 8.85
C ALA A 31 10.86 6.02 7.36
N LEU A 32 10.59 4.93 6.64
CA LEU A 32 10.28 4.96 5.22
C LEU A 32 8.92 5.62 4.96
N ASN A 33 7.90 5.28 5.75
CA ASN A 33 6.57 5.90 5.70
C ASN A 33 6.53 7.32 6.26
N GLY A 34 7.58 7.77 6.97
CA GLY A 34 7.62 9.12 7.54
C GLY A 34 6.71 9.31 8.74
N LEU A 35 6.34 8.20 9.37
CA LEU A 35 5.65 8.16 10.65
C LEU A 35 6.70 8.34 11.74
N LYS A 36 6.51 9.34 12.62
CA LYS A 36 7.40 9.53 13.78
C LYS A 36 7.20 8.36 14.74
N HIS A 37 8.23 7.55 14.91
CA HIS A 37 8.27 6.52 15.93
C HIS A 37 8.92 7.10 17.19
N ALA A 38 8.17 7.16 18.30
CA ALA A 38 8.71 7.60 19.59
C ALA A 38 9.45 6.47 20.33
N ALA A 39 9.39 5.23 19.85
CA ALA A 39 9.87 4.06 20.56
C ALA A 39 11.24 3.57 20.05
N THR A 40 12.14 3.30 20.98
CA THR A 40 13.51 2.82 20.75
C THR A 40 13.64 1.30 20.76
N SER A 41 12.55 0.54 20.98
CA SER A 41 12.59 -0.93 21.14
C SER A 41 11.64 -1.67 20.19
N LYS A 42 12.03 -2.90 19.79
CA LYS A 42 11.24 -3.79 18.90
C LYS A 42 10.00 -4.39 19.59
N ASP A 43 9.94 -4.36 20.91
CA ASP A 43 8.93 -5.07 21.72
C ASP A 43 7.80 -4.17 22.23
N ASP A 44 7.78 -2.88 21.86
CA ASP A 44 6.72 -1.99 22.30
C ASP A 44 5.43 -2.22 21.50
N LEU A 45 4.31 -2.30 22.22
CA LEU A 45 2.91 -2.23 21.73
C LEU A 45 2.66 -1.08 20.74
N ILE A 46 3.59 -0.13 20.68
CA ILE A 46 3.65 1.07 19.84
C ILE A 46 3.85 0.73 18.34
N SER A 47 4.30 -0.48 17.99
CA SER A 47 4.43 -0.95 16.59
C SER A 47 3.11 -1.39 15.94
N ALA A 48 2.00 -1.41 16.69
CA ALA A 48 0.69 -1.86 16.21
C ALA A 48 0.21 -1.20 14.89
N PRO A 49 0.40 0.13 14.66
CA PRO A 49 0.04 0.75 13.39
C PRO A 49 0.78 0.17 12.17
N ILE A 50 2.07 -0.16 12.31
CA ILE A 50 2.85 -0.75 11.21
C ILE A 50 2.50 -2.22 11.00
N TYR A 51 2.19 -2.97 12.05
CA TYR A 51 1.67 -4.34 11.91
C TYR A 51 0.28 -4.38 11.27
N MET A 52 -0.59 -3.42 11.58
CA MET A 52 -1.90 -3.28 10.94
C MET A 52 -1.77 -2.88 9.47
N LEU A 53 -0.85 -1.95 9.14
CA LEU A 53 -0.46 -1.63 7.77
C LEU A 53 0.03 -2.88 7.02
N GLY A 54 0.97 -3.62 7.62
CA GLY A 54 1.50 -4.85 7.03
C GLY A 54 0.38 -5.86 6.76
N THR A 55 -0.49 -6.10 7.74
CA THR A 55 -1.63 -7.02 7.61
C THR A 55 -2.59 -6.59 6.50
N TRP A 56 -2.86 -5.29 6.37
CA TRP A 56 -3.67 -4.75 5.29
C TRP A 56 -3.01 -4.98 3.92
N GLU A 57 -1.74 -4.61 3.77
CA GLU A 57 -1.03 -4.72 2.49
C GLU A 57 -0.91 -6.18 2.03
N VAL A 58 -0.60 -7.13 2.92
CA VAL A 58 -0.55 -8.55 2.54
C VAL A 58 -1.94 -9.09 2.19
N SER A 59 -2.98 -8.74 2.95
CA SER A 59 -4.34 -9.23 2.71
C SER A 59 -4.88 -8.77 1.35
N VAL A 60 -4.75 -7.47 1.07
CA VAL A 60 -5.20 -6.89 -0.20
C VAL A 60 -4.37 -7.43 -1.37
N SER A 61 -3.08 -7.68 -1.18
CA SER A 61 -2.20 -8.20 -2.22
C SER A 61 -2.49 -9.65 -2.58
N ILE A 62 -2.73 -10.51 -1.58
CA ILE A 62 -3.12 -11.90 -1.82
C ILE A 62 -4.44 -11.93 -2.61
N LEU A 63 -5.41 -11.11 -2.21
CA LEU A 63 -6.67 -10.99 -2.95
C LEU A 63 -6.45 -10.45 -4.37
N LEU A 64 -5.57 -9.47 -4.54
CA LEU A 64 -5.27 -8.89 -5.85
C LEU A 64 -4.68 -9.95 -6.79
N LEU A 65 -3.70 -10.71 -6.31
CA LEU A 65 -3.08 -11.81 -7.05
C LEU A 65 -4.10 -12.92 -7.34
N ALA A 66 -4.94 -13.29 -6.37
CA ALA A 66 -5.97 -14.30 -6.57
C ALA A 66 -7.00 -13.88 -7.63
N HIS A 67 -7.48 -12.64 -7.60
CA HIS A 67 -8.39 -12.12 -8.62
C HIS A 67 -7.71 -12.01 -9.99
N GLN A 68 -6.43 -11.62 -10.04
CA GLN A 68 -5.65 -11.55 -11.27
C GLN A 68 -5.45 -12.94 -11.89
N MET A 69 -5.15 -13.97 -11.08
CA MET A 69 -4.99 -15.36 -11.54
C MET A 69 -6.30 -15.98 -12.06
N ASN A 70 -7.44 -15.54 -11.52
CA ASN A 70 -8.77 -15.96 -11.98
C ASN A 70 -9.35 -15.06 -13.09
N GLU A 71 -8.53 -14.15 -13.66
CA GLU A 71 -8.96 -13.19 -14.68
C GLU A 71 -10.18 -12.33 -14.27
N ASN A 72 -10.41 -12.19 -12.96
CA ASN A 72 -11.54 -11.45 -12.41
C ASN A 72 -11.22 -9.96 -12.35
N ARG A 73 -11.41 -9.30 -13.49
CA ARG A 73 -11.14 -7.86 -13.68
C ARG A 73 -11.88 -6.96 -12.70
N ASN A 74 -13.12 -7.31 -12.34
CA ASN A 74 -13.90 -6.52 -11.38
C ASN A 74 -13.29 -6.56 -9.98
N GLY A 75 -12.83 -7.74 -9.54
CA GLY A 75 -12.12 -7.89 -8.28
C GLY A 75 -10.81 -7.09 -8.27
N VAL A 76 -10.02 -7.20 -9.34
CA VAL A 76 -8.78 -6.42 -9.51
C VAL A 76 -9.04 -4.92 -9.43
N MET A 77 -9.99 -4.38 -10.21
CA MET A 77 -10.33 -2.95 -10.19
C MET A 77 -10.80 -2.48 -8.81
N THR A 78 -11.62 -3.28 -8.13
CA THR A 78 -12.09 -2.97 -6.78
C THR A 78 -10.92 -2.86 -5.80
N LEU A 79 -9.98 -3.80 -5.85
CA LEU A 79 -8.81 -3.81 -4.97
C LEU A 79 -7.85 -2.66 -5.29
N LEU A 80 -7.61 -2.35 -6.57
CA LEU A 80 -6.84 -1.15 -6.96
C LEU A 80 -7.50 0.13 -6.42
N GLY A 81 -8.84 0.22 -6.47
CA GLY A 81 -9.59 1.33 -5.89
C GLY A 81 -9.40 1.44 -4.37
N LEU A 82 -9.49 0.32 -3.64
CA LEU A 82 -9.25 0.28 -2.20
C LEU A 82 -7.81 0.68 -1.85
N MET A 83 -6.82 0.20 -2.60
CA MET A 83 -5.42 0.60 -2.42
C MET A 83 -5.21 2.10 -2.70
N GLY A 84 -5.89 2.64 -3.70
CA GLY A 84 -5.87 4.08 -4.02
C GLY A 84 -6.45 4.94 -2.90
N LEU A 85 -7.64 4.56 -2.38
CA LEU A 85 -8.25 5.23 -1.22
C LEU A 85 -7.38 5.15 0.02
N TYR A 86 -6.75 3.99 0.24
CA TYR A 86 -5.81 3.80 1.34
C TYR A 86 -4.63 4.78 1.25
N LYS A 87 -4.02 4.92 0.05
CA LYS A 87 -2.94 5.88 -0.17
C LYS A 87 -3.40 7.33 0.00
N ALA A 88 -4.62 7.67 -0.41
CA ALA A 88 -5.20 8.99 -0.15
C ALA A 88 -5.37 9.26 1.37
N GLY A 89 -5.77 8.24 2.14
CA GLY A 89 -5.80 8.32 3.61
C GLY A 89 -4.42 8.62 4.20
N ILE A 90 -3.38 7.93 3.74
CA ILE A 90 -1.98 8.21 4.14
C ILE A 90 -1.58 9.65 3.81
N VAL A 91 -1.95 10.18 2.64
CA VAL A 91 -1.66 11.58 2.28
C VAL A 91 -2.21 12.55 3.32
N ILE A 92 -3.46 12.35 3.74
CA ILE A 92 -4.12 13.20 4.75
C ILE A 92 -3.36 13.12 6.08
N GLU A 93 -2.99 11.92 6.52
CA GLU A 93 -2.23 11.71 7.74
C GLU A 93 -0.85 12.38 7.68
N LEU A 94 -0.11 12.17 6.59
CA LEU A 94 1.23 12.76 6.39
C LEU A 94 1.19 14.29 6.39
N TRP A 95 0.15 14.89 5.81
CA TRP A 95 -0.06 16.33 5.90
C TRP A 95 -0.33 16.79 7.34
N LYS A 96 -1.15 16.06 8.10
CA LYS A 96 -1.47 16.40 9.50
C LYS A 96 -0.26 16.34 10.42
N ILE A 97 0.66 15.40 10.20
CA ILE A 97 1.88 15.27 11.02
C ILE A 97 3.07 16.12 10.52
N GLY A 98 2.87 16.92 9.45
CA GLY A 98 3.91 17.78 8.88
C GLY A 98 5.06 17.00 8.23
N SER A 99 4.77 15.87 7.59
CA SER A 99 5.78 15.05 6.91
C SER A 99 6.32 15.73 5.65
N GLY A 100 7.49 15.29 5.18
CA GLY A 100 8.18 15.89 4.04
C GLY A 100 7.39 15.82 2.73
N THR A 101 7.42 16.91 1.95
CA THR A 101 6.64 17.09 0.71
C THR A 101 6.84 15.96 -0.30
N ASN A 102 8.03 15.38 -0.41
CA ASN A 102 8.32 14.27 -1.34
C ASN A 102 7.52 13.00 -1.00
N LYS A 103 7.33 12.70 0.29
CA LYS A 103 6.58 11.52 0.73
C LYS A 103 5.09 11.68 0.47
N VAL A 104 4.58 12.88 0.71
CA VAL A 104 3.20 13.24 0.36
C VAL A 104 3.01 13.11 -1.15
N ALA A 105 3.86 13.73 -1.96
CA ALA A 105 3.77 13.70 -3.41
C ALA A 105 3.80 12.26 -3.98
N GLY A 106 4.67 11.39 -3.44
CA GLY A 106 4.72 9.98 -3.82
C GLY A 106 3.43 9.21 -3.53
N ASN A 107 2.82 9.44 -2.36
CA ASN A 107 1.54 8.82 -2.02
C ASN A 107 0.36 9.41 -2.84
N VAL A 108 0.38 10.71 -3.15
CA VAL A 108 -0.59 11.35 -4.07
C VAL A 108 -0.48 10.72 -5.46
N ALA A 109 0.73 10.65 -6.02
CA ALA A 109 0.95 10.07 -7.34
C ALA A 109 0.46 8.62 -7.39
N THR A 110 0.79 7.83 -6.36
CA THR A 110 0.34 6.43 -6.26
C THR A 110 -1.19 6.34 -6.16
N ALA A 111 -1.82 7.16 -5.32
CA ALA A 111 -3.27 7.19 -5.16
C ALA A 111 -3.96 7.53 -6.49
N VAL A 112 -3.50 8.56 -7.20
CA VAL A 112 -4.04 8.98 -8.50
C VAL A 112 -3.91 7.87 -9.53
N VAL A 113 -2.74 7.23 -9.65
CA VAL A 113 -2.53 6.13 -10.59
C VAL A 113 -3.49 4.96 -10.31
N LEU A 114 -3.58 4.52 -9.06
CA LEU A 114 -4.44 3.40 -8.67
C LEU A 114 -5.94 3.71 -8.85
N LEU A 115 -6.37 4.90 -8.46
CA LEU A 115 -7.77 5.33 -8.62
C LEU A 115 -8.14 5.54 -10.09
N THR A 116 -7.22 6.07 -10.89
CA THR A 116 -7.44 6.22 -12.33
C THR A 116 -7.58 4.84 -12.97
N TRP A 117 -6.68 3.91 -12.64
CA TRP A 117 -6.76 2.56 -13.16
C TRP A 117 -8.05 1.83 -12.72
N ALA A 118 -8.46 2.00 -11.46
CA ALA A 118 -9.73 1.45 -10.97
C ALA A 118 -10.96 2.12 -11.62
N GLY A 119 -10.88 3.42 -11.91
CA GLY A 119 -11.97 4.23 -12.47
C GLY A 119 -12.12 4.11 -13.99
N LEU A 120 -11.07 3.69 -14.70
CA LEU A 120 -11.12 3.29 -16.10
C LEU A 120 -11.85 1.94 -16.22
N ARG A 121 -13.16 1.93 -15.94
CA ARG A 121 -14.07 0.87 -16.37
C ARG A 121 -14.00 0.82 -17.90
N ASN A 122 -13.57 -0.31 -18.43
CA ASN A 122 -13.80 -0.76 -19.82
C ASN A 122 -13.96 0.38 -20.85
N GLN A 123 -12.85 0.83 -21.43
CA GLN A 123 -12.81 0.88 -22.89
C GLN A 123 -12.25 -0.46 -23.38
#